data_AF-A0A5E4BGG7-F1
#
_entry.id   AF-A0A5E4BGG7-F1
#
_cell.length_a   1.000
_cell.length_b   1.000
_cell.length_c   1.000
_cell.angle_alpha   90.00
_cell.angle_beta   90.00
_cell.angle_gamma   90.00
#
_symmetry.space_group_name_H-M   'P 1'
#
loop_
_entity.id
_entity.type
_entity.pdbx_description
1 polymer ?
#
loop_
_entity_poly.entity_id
_entity_poly.type
_entity_poly.pdbx_seq_one_letter_code
_entity_poly.pdbx_strand_id
1 'polypeptide(L)'
;MGPAARLAALLAVLALRAEDPAGVAAREDTFSALTCVARALAPERRLLGLLRRYLRGEEARLRDLTRFYDKVLSLHEDPAAPVANPLLAFTLIKRLQSDWRNVVHSLEASENIKVLKDGYEKVEQDLPAFEDLEGAARALMRLQDVYMLNVKGLARGVFQRVTGSDVTDLYSPRRIFSLTADDCFQVGKVAYDMGDYYHAIPWLEEAVSLFRGSYGEWKTEDEASLEDALDHLAFACFQVGE
;
A
#
# COMPACT_ATOMS: atom_id res chain seq x y z
N MET A 1 56.37 -5.54 35.82
CA MET A 1 55.27 -6.12 35.02
C MET A 1 54.13 -5.12 34.99
N GLY A 2 53.92 -4.51 33.82
CA GLY A 2 53.20 -3.23 33.71
C GLY A 2 51.66 -3.34 33.67
N PRO A 3 50.96 -2.23 33.96
CA PRO A 3 49.49 -2.14 34.00
C PRO A 3 48.79 -2.50 32.67
N ALA A 4 49.52 -2.55 31.55
CA ALA A 4 49.01 -2.98 30.25
C ALA A 4 48.56 -4.46 30.23
N ALA A 5 49.20 -5.33 31.00
CA ALA A 5 48.83 -6.75 31.06
C ALA A 5 47.51 -6.99 31.83
N ARG A 6 47.12 -6.06 32.72
CA ARG A 6 45.85 -6.13 33.46
C ARG A 6 44.67 -5.59 32.65
N LEU A 7 44.89 -4.67 31.71
CA LEU A 7 43.84 -4.17 30.80
C LEU A 7 43.45 -5.23 29.74
N ALA A 8 44.41 -5.99 29.23
CA ALA A 8 44.13 -7.08 28.28
C ALA A 8 43.33 -8.22 28.94
N ALA A 9 43.60 -8.53 30.21
CA ALA A 9 42.83 -9.52 30.96
C ALA A 9 41.41 -9.03 31.30
N LEU A 10 41.20 -7.73 31.55
CA LEU A 10 39.87 -7.17 31.78
C LEU A 10 39.01 -7.10 30.51
N LEU A 11 39.62 -6.86 29.35
CA LEU A 11 38.92 -6.90 28.06
C LEU A 11 38.57 -8.33 27.63
N ALA A 12 39.41 -9.32 27.93
CA ALA A 12 39.09 -10.73 27.70
C ALA A 12 37.99 -11.26 28.64
N VAL A 13 37.93 -10.78 29.89
CA VAL A 13 36.87 -11.14 30.85
C VAL A 13 35.54 -10.43 30.54
N LEU A 14 35.58 -9.24 29.92
CA LEU A 14 34.37 -8.58 29.40
C LEU A 14 33.85 -9.20 28.09
N ALA A 15 34.69 -9.88 27.31
CA ALA A 15 34.25 -10.68 26.16
C ALA A 15 33.66 -12.05 26.57
N LEU A 16 33.90 -12.51 27.80
CA LEU A 16 33.25 -13.69 28.40
C LEU A 16 32.07 -13.34 29.31
N ARG A 17 31.72 -12.06 29.43
CA ARG A 17 30.55 -11.64 30.20
C ARG A 17 29.35 -11.69 29.27
N ALA A 18 28.68 -12.84 29.32
CA ALA A 18 27.33 -13.15 28.82
C ALA A 18 26.84 -12.23 27.70
N GLU A 19 26.79 -12.75 26.47
CA GLU A 19 25.96 -12.16 25.44
C GLU A 19 24.59 -11.82 26.06
N ASP A 20 24.29 -10.52 26.11
CA ASP A 20 23.03 -10.04 26.65
C ASP A 20 21.92 -10.71 25.83
N PRO A 21 21.02 -11.51 26.43
CA PRO A 21 19.99 -12.23 25.68
C PRO A 21 19.09 -11.27 24.91
N ALA A 22 18.94 -10.03 25.38
CA ALA A 22 18.25 -8.96 24.69
C ALA A 22 18.99 -8.46 23.43
N GLY A 23 20.33 -8.47 23.44
CA GLY A 23 21.16 -8.07 22.29
C GLY A 23 21.26 -9.15 21.21
N VAL A 24 21.23 -10.43 21.61
CA VAL A 24 21.15 -11.58 20.68
C VAL A 24 19.76 -11.66 20.07
N ALA A 25 18.69 -11.56 20.87
CA ALA A 25 17.32 -11.53 20.38
C ALA A 25 17.07 -10.34 19.44
N ALA A 26 17.52 -9.13 19.79
CA ALA A 26 17.38 -7.97 18.91
C ALA A 26 18.14 -8.12 17.58
N ARG A 27 19.31 -8.79 17.59
CA ARG A 27 20.05 -9.09 16.36
C ARG A 27 19.33 -10.17 15.54
N GLU A 28 18.92 -11.28 16.15
CA GLU A 28 18.14 -12.33 15.47
C GLU A 28 16.84 -11.76 14.87
N ASP A 29 16.14 -10.89 15.58
CA ASP A 29 14.92 -10.21 15.11
C ASP A 29 15.21 -9.30 13.91
N THR A 30 16.32 -8.55 13.93
CA THR A 30 16.69 -7.68 12.78
C THR A 30 17.11 -8.49 11.54
N PHE A 31 17.83 -9.60 11.73
CA PHE A 31 18.18 -10.51 10.63
C PHE A 31 16.95 -11.24 10.09
N SER A 32 16.00 -11.60 10.97
CA SER A 32 14.71 -12.19 10.60
C SER A 32 13.87 -11.21 9.80
N ALA A 33 13.69 -9.97 10.27
CA ALA A 33 12.88 -8.94 9.61
C ALA A 33 13.44 -8.54 8.23
N LEU A 34 14.76 -8.36 8.09
CA LEU A 34 15.38 -8.07 6.79
C LEU A 34 15.24 -9.25 5.82
N THR A 35 15.26 -10.48 6.32
CA THR A 35 15.05 -11.68 5.52
C THR A 35 13.58 -11.82 5.12
N CYS A 36 12.62 -11.46 5.98
CA CYS A 36 11.19 -11.43 5.65
C CYS A 36 10.88 -10.40 4.56
N VAL A 37 11.39 -9.17 4.68
CA VAL A 37 11.22 -8.13 3.64
C VAL A 37 11.83 -8.59 2.31
N ALA A 38 13.04 -9.17 2.35
CA ALA A 38 13.69 -9.69 1.14
C ALA A 38 12.90 -10.82 0.47
N ARG A 39 12.22 -11.67 1.26
CA ARG A 39 11.33 -12.72 0.74
C ARG A 39 10.06 -12.15 0.12
N ALA A 40 9.45 -11.12 0.71
CA ALA A 40 8.23 -10.49 0.21
C ALA A 40 8.41 -9.77 -1.14
N LEU A 41 9.63 -9.32 -1.47
CA LEU A 41 9.93 -8.66 -2.75
C LEU A 41 9.76 -9.57 -3.97
N ALA A 42 9.97 -10.88 -3.84
CA ALA A 42 9.89 -11.79 -4.98
C ALA A 42 8.43 -12.02 -5.45
N PRO A 43 7.46 -12.32 -4.57
CA PRO A 43 6.04 -12.31 -4.89
C PRO A 43 5.56 -10.98 -5.49
N GLU A 44 5.94 -9.84 -4.91
CA GLU A 44 5.54 -8.52 -5.40
C GLU A 44 6.01 -8.29 -6.85
N ARG A 45 7.26 -8.62 -7.18
CA ARG A 45 7.77 -8.54 -8.56
C ARG A 45 6.97 -9.41 -9.53
N ARG A 46 6.50 -10.58 -9.09
CA ARG A 46 5.66 -11.47 -9.90
C ARG A 46 4.28 -10.86 -10.13
N LEU A 47 3.66 -10.29 -9.09
CA LEU A 47 2.39 -9.57 -9.19
C LEU A 47 2.48 -8.35 -10.12
N LEU A 48 3.55 -7.55 -10.04
CA LEU A 48 3.80 -6.44 -10.97
C LEU A 48 3.88 -6.92 -12.43
N GLY A 49 4.47 -8.09 -12.66
CA GLY A 49 4.51 -8.71 -13.98
C GLY A 49 3.12 -9.12 -14.49
N LEU A 50 2.27 -9.66 -13.62
CA LEU A 50 0.89 -10.03 -13.94
C LEU A 50 0.03 -8.79 -14.21
N LEU A 51 0.10 -7.78 -13.33
CA LEU A 51 -0.63 -6.52 -13.49
C LEU A 51 -0.24 -5.80 -14.79
N ARG A 52 1.05 -5.77 -15.13
CA ARG A 52 1.52 -5.20 -16.40
C ARG A 52 0.91 -5.92 -17.61
N ARG A 53 0.74 -7.24 -17.56
CA ARG A 53 0.10 -8.00 -18.65
C ARG A 53 -1.39 -7.69 -18.74
N TYR A 54 -2.06 -7.63 -17.60
CA TYR A 54 -3.47 -7.25 -17.52
C TYR A 54 -3.72 -5.86 -18.10
N LEU A 55 -2.95 -4.85 -17.68
CA LEU A 55 -3.05 -3.48 -18.18
C LEU A 55 -2.86 -3.40 -19.69
N ARG A 56 -1.88 -4.12 -20.25
CA ARG A 56 -1.68 -4.18 -21.72
C ARG A 56 -2.86 -4.81 -22.45
N GLY A 57 -3.49 -5.83 -21.85
CA GLY A 57 -4.69 -6.48 -22.38
C GLY A 57 -5.88 -5.53 -22.40
N GLU A 58 -6.12 -4.82 -21.30
CA GLU A 58 -7.19 -3.81 -21.22
C GLU A 58 -6.94 -2.63 -22.15
N GLU A 59 -5.71 -2.13 -22.26
CA GLU A 59 -5.35 -1.09 -23.22
C GLU A 59 -5.62 -1.53 -24.66
N ALA A 60 -5.30 -2.77 -25.03
CA ALA A 60 -5.58 -3.29 -26.36
C ALA A 60 -7.08 -3.34 -26.65
N ARG A 61 -7.85 -3.89 -25.70
CA ARG A 61 -9.32 -3.93 -25.76
C ARG A 61 -9.92 -2.53 -25.89
N LEU A 62 -9.48 -1.58 -25.05
CA LEU A 62 -9.94 -0.19 -25.10
C LEU A 62 -9.60 0.46 -26.44
N ARG A 63 -8.40 0.23 -26.98
CA ARG A 63 -8.03 0.71 -28.33
C ARG A 63 -8.97 0.18 -29.42
N ASP A 64 -9.33 -1.10 -29.37
CA ASP A 64 -10.26 -1.69 -30.34
C ASP A 64 -11.69 -1.12 -30.22
N LEU A 65 -12.15 -0.87 -28.99
CA LEU A 65 -13.44 -0.22 -28.71
C LEU A 65 -13.46 1.24 -29.15
N THR A 66 -12.41 2.01 -28.86
CA THR A 66 -12.26 3.40 -29.30
C THR A 66 -12.25 3.47 -30.83
N ARG A 67 -11.50 2.60 -31.51
CA ARG A 67 -11.52 2.51 -32.98
C ARG A 67 -12.94 2.24 -33.52
N PHE A 68 -13.69 1.34 -32.87
CA PHE A 68 -15.07 1.07 -33.26
C PHE A 68 -15.97 2.30 -33.04
N TYR A 69 -15.85 2.97 -31.90
CA TYR A 69 -16.57 4.19 -31.58
C TYR A 69 -16.30 5.30 -32.61
N ASP A 70 -15.04 5.62 -32.89
CA ASP A 70 -14.66 6.67 -33.84
C ASP A 70 -15.15 6.38 -35.26
N LYS A 71 -15.09 5.10 -35.67
CA LYS A 71 -15.66 4.64 -36.95
C LYS A 71 -17.17 4.87 -37.00
N VAL A 72 -17.90 4.58 -35.91
CA VAL A 72 -19.35 4.79 -35.88
C VAL A 72 -19.68 6.27 -35.84
N LEU A 73 -18.91 7.07 -35.09
CA LEU A 73 -19.11 8.51 -34.95
C LEU A 73 -18.95 9.24 -36.29
N SER A 74 -17.86 8.99 -37.02
CA SER A 74 -17.61 9.58 -38.35
C SER A 74 -18.71 9.26 -39.37
N LEU A 75 -19.36 8.10 -39.26
CA LEU A 75 -20.48 7.72 -40.13
C LEU A 75 -21.80 8.44 -39.79
N HIS A 76 -21.87 9.18 -38.69
CA HIS A 76 -23.05 9.97 -38.27
C HIS A 76 -22.84 11.49 -38.37
N GLU A 77 -21.73 11.96 -38.96
CA GLU A 77 -21.50 13.39 -39.17
C GLU A 77 -22.57 14.04 -40.08
N ASP A 78 -23.13 13.28 -41.03
CA ASP A 78 -24.26 13.70 -41.85
C ASP A 78 -25.49 12.78 -41.62
N PRO A 79 -26.55 13.26 -40.94
CA PRO A 79 -27.73 12.46 -40.63
C PRO A 79 -28.60 12.14 -41.85
N ALA A 80 -28.45 12.85 -42.98
CA ALA A 80 -29.22 12.60 -44.21
C ALA A 80 -28.54 11.62 -45.18
N ALA A 81 -27.21 11.41 -45.04
CA ALA A 81 -26.41 10.56 -45.91
C ALA A 81 -26.86 9.09 -46.01
N PRO A 82 -27.36 8.42 -44.94
CA PRO A 82 -27.77 7.01 -45.02
C PRO A 82 -29.02 6.78 -45.87
N VAL A 83 -29.90 7.78 -45.99
CA VAL A 83 -31.16 7.68 -46.75
C VAL A 83 -30.89 7.81 -48.26
N ALA A 84 -29.86 8.58 -48.63
CA ALA A 84 -29.48 8.79 -50.02
C ALA A 84 -28.48 7.75 -50.57
N ASN A 85 -27.78 7.01 -49.70
CA ASN A 85 -26.73 6.07 -50.10
C ASN A 85 -27.04 4.62 -49.63
N PRO A 86 -27.41 3.72 -50.56
CA PRO A 86 -27.71 2.31 -50.25
C PRO A 86 -26.56 1.55 -49.55
N LEU A 87 -25.30 1.93 -49.78
CA LEU A 87 -24.14 1.32 -49.10
C LEU A 87 -24.07 1.73 -47.63
N LEU A 88 -24.39 2.99 -47.32
CA LEU A 88 -24.50 3.48 -45.94
C LEU A 88 -25.70 2.83 -45.23
N ALA A 89 -26.84 2.68 -45.92
CA ALA A 89 -27.99 1.96 -45.38
C ALA A 89 -27.66 0.49 -45.06
N PHE A 90 -27.01 -0.23 -45.98
CA PHE A 90 -26.59 -1.62 -45.75
C PHE A 90 -25.62 -1.74 -44.57
N THR A 91 -24.59 -0.89 -44.53
CA THR A 91 -23.59 -0.94 -43.44
C THR A 91 -24.18 -0.55 -42.09
N LEU A 92 -25.18 0.34 -42.04
CA LEU A 92 -25.96 0.64 -40.84
C LEU A 92 -26.74 -0.59 -40.35
N ILE A 93 -27.49 -1.24 -41.22
CA ILE A 93 -28.26 -2.45 -40.88
C ILE A 93 -27.32 -3.54 -40.38
N LYS A 94 -26.20 -3.79 -41.09
CA LYS A 94 -25.18 -4.74 -40.66
C LYS A 94 -24.63 -4.39 -39.28
N ARG A 95 -24.25 -3.13 -39.05
CA ARG A 95 -23.71 -2.68 -37.75
C ARG A 95 -24.67 -2.96 -36.61
N LEU A 96 -25.96 -2.61 -36.78
CA LEU A 96 -27.00 -2.83 -35.78
C LEU A 96 -27.26 -4.31 -35.54
N GLN A 97 -27.18 -5.15 -36.57
CA GLN A 97 -27.50 -6.56 -36.45
C GLN A 97 -26.34 -7.44 -35.96
N SER A 98 -25.09 -7.13 -36.34
CA SER A 98 -23.92 -7.96 -36.03
C SER A 98 -22.85 -7.23 -35.23
N ASP A 99 -22.44 -6.04 -35.65
CA ASP A 99 -21.21 -5.44 -35.13
C ASP A 99 -21.38 -5.01 -33.67
N TRP A 100 -22.50 -4.37 -33.32
CA TRP A 100 -22.84 -4.04 -31.93
C TRP A 100 -23.01 -5.28 -31.07
N ARG A 101 -23.61 -6.35 -31.62
CA ARG A 101 -23.77 -7.62 -30.92
C ARG A 101 -22.40 -8.22 -30.54
N ASN A 102 -21.42 -8.17 -31.45
CA ASN A 102 -20.07 -8.65 -31.19
C ASN A 102 -19.35 -7.82 -30.12
N VAL A 103 -19.53 -6.49 -30.13
CA VAL A 103 -18.94 -5.60 -29.13
C VAL A 103 -19.52 -5.85 -27.73
N VAL A 104 -20.86 -5.95 -27.62
CA VAL A 104 -21.55 -6.12 -26.33
C VAL A 104 -21.32 -7.52 -25.74
N HIS A 105 -21.26 -8.55 -26.58
CA HIS A 105 -21.03 -9.93 -26.12
C HIS A 105 -19.54 -10.33 -26.12
N SER A 106 -18.62 -9.38 -26.31
CA SER A 106 -17.20 -9.66 -26.18
C SER A 106 -16.88 -10.11 -24.75
N LEU A 107 -16.17 -11.23 -24.62
CA LEU A 107 -15.73 -11.77 -23.34
C LEU A 107 -14.33 -11.30 -22.94
N GLU A 108 -13.67 -10.49 -23.78
CA GLU A 108 -12.27 -10.06 -23.60
C GLU A 108 -12.02 -9.46 -22.21
N ALA A 109 -12.93 -8.62 -21.71
CA ALA A 109 -12.82 -8.03 -20.36
C ALA A 109 -12.78 -9.09 -19.27
N SER A 110 -13.67 -10.09 -19.40
CA SER A 110 -13.79 -11.19 -18.44
C SER A 110 -12.60 -12.15 -18.53
N GLU A 111 -12.06 -12.37 -19.72
CA GLU A 111 -10.87 -13.19 -19.95
C GLU A 111 -9.62 -12.53 -19.39
N ASN A 112 -9.43 -11.24 -19.65
CA ASN A 112 -8.30 -10.46 -19.13
C ASN A 112 -8.23 -10.50 -17.60
N ILE A 113 -9.36 -10.24 -16.92
CA ILE A 113 -9.39 -10.24 -15.45
C ILE A 113 -9.23 -11.65 -14.87
N LYS A 114 -9.75 -12.70 -15.54
CA LYS A 114 -9.54 -14.09 -15.11
C LYS A 114 -8.05 -14.45 -15.11
N VAL A 115 -7.31 -14.08 -16.15
CA VAL A 115 -5.86 -14.32 -16.20
C VAL A 115 -5.12 -13.66 -15.03
N LEU A 116 -5.55 -12.47 -14.61
CA LEU A 116 -4.97 -11.80 -13.43
C LEU A 116 -5.31 -12.56 -12.15
N LYS A 117 -6.57 -12.95 -11.95
CA LYS A 117 -7.05 -13.70 -10.78
C LYS A 117 -6.34 -15.04 -10.64
N ASP A 118 -6.32 -15.85 -11.71
CA ASP A 118 -5.63 -17.15 -11.74
C ASP A 118 -4.12 -17.00 -11.50
N GLY A 119 -3.55 -15.84 -11.85
CA GLY A 119 -2.16 -15.50 -11.59
C GLY A 119 -1.92 -15.18 -10.12
N TYR A 120 -2.83 -14.43 -9.49
CA TYR A 120 -2.79 -14.06 -8.08
C TYR A 120 -2.93 -15.28 -7.16
N GLU A 121 -3.89 -16.18 -7.43
CA GLU A 121 -4.10 -17.41 -6.65
C GLU A 121 -2.83 -18.29 -6.56
N LYS A 122 -1.96 -18.22 -7.58
CA LYS A 122 -0.67 -18.95 -7.61
C LYS A 122 0.45 -18.28 -6.83
N VAL A 123 0.24 -17.07 -6.35
CA VAL A 123 1.21 -16.28 -5.56
C VAL A 123 0.71 -16.11 -4.13
N GLU A 124 -0.60 -16.22 -3.90
CA GLU A 124 -1.27 -15.99 -2.61
C GLU A 124 -0.61 -16.72 -1.43
N GLN A 125 -0.17 -17.97 -1.63
CA GLN A 125 0.50 -18.75 -0.58
C GLN A 125 1.89 -18.21 -0.18
N ASP A 126 2.54 -17.45 -1.06
CA ASP A 126 3.84 -16.84 -0.81
C ASP A 126 3.73 -15.42 -0.23
N LEU A 127 2.52 -14.86 -0.11
CA LEU A 127 2.29 -13.52 0.42
C LEU A 127 2.36 -13.50 1.95
N PRO A 128 2.79 -12.36 2.55
CA PRO A 128 2.74 -12.18 4.00
C PRO A 128 1.32 -12.34 4.54
N ALA A 129 1.20 -12.92 5.73
CA ALA A 129 -0.07 -13.03 6.42
C ALA A 129 -0.41 -11.72 7.17
N PHE A 130 -1.65 -11.60 7.64
CA PHE A 130 -2.05 -10.47 8.49
C PHE A 130 -1.17 -10.33 9.75
N GLU A 131 -0.71 -11.46 10.31
CA GLU A 131 0.20 -11.48 11.46
C GLU A 131 1.54 -10.78 11.18
N ASP A 132 2.05 -10.84 9.95
CA ASP A 132 3.27 -10.15 9.55
C ASP A 132 3.06 -8.63 9.50
N LEU A 133 1.89 -8.19 9.02
CA LEU A 133 1.49 -6.77 9.02
C LEU A 133 1.36 -6.24 10.44
N GLU A 134 0.68 -6.98 11.31
CA GLU A 134 0.53 -6.64 12.73
C GLU A 134 1.90 -6.55 13.43
N GLY A 135 2.79 -7.51 13.13
CA GLY A 135 4.17 -7.50 13.61
C GLY A 135 4.96 -6.27 13.16
N ALA A 136 4.79 -5.85 11.90
CA ALA A 136 5.43 -4.66 11.36
C ALA A 136 4.90 -3.37 12.02
N ALA A 137 3.58 -3.26 12.22
CA ALA A 137 2.96 -2.14 12.93
C ALA A 137 3.45 -2.05 14.38
N ARG A 138 3.52 -3.19 15.09
CA ARG A 138 4.09 -3.26 16.45
C ARG A 138 5.56 -2.83 16.51
N ALA A 139 6.37 -3.23 15.52
CA ALA A 139 7.75 -2.80 15.44
C ALA A 139 7.87 -1.28 15.23
N LEU A 140 6.98 -0.68 14.44
CA LEU A 140 6.91 0.76 14.21
C LEU A 140 6.52 1.52 15.50
N MET A 141 5.51 1.05 16.22
CA MET A 141 5.11 1.62 17.52
C MET A 141 6.23 1.50 18.56
N ARG A 142 6.94 0.37 18.59
CA ARG A 142 8.12 0.21 19.47
C ARG A 142 9.22 1.23 19.15
N LEU A 143 9.45 1.55 17.87
CA LEU A 143 10.40 2.61 17.49
C LEU A 143 9.90 3.99 17.93
N GLN A 144 8.60 4.23 17.85
CA GLN A 144 7.97 5.44 18.35
C GLN A 144 8.24 5.63 19.84
N ASP A 145 8.06 4.60 20.67
CA ASP A 145 8.31 4.65 22.10
C ASP A 145 9.79 4.83 22.46
N VAL A 146 10.67 4.01 21.87
CA VAL A 146 12.11 4.01 22.18
C VAL A 146 12.74 5.36 21.86
N TYR A 147 12.31 5.99 20.78
CA TYR A 147 12.88 7.25 20.31
C TYR A 147 11.98 8.47 20.57
N MET A 148 10.81 8.31 21.18
CA MET A 148 9.82 9.37 21.39
C MET A 148 9.51 10.12 20.08
N LEU A 149 9.22 9.37 19.02
CA LEU A 149 9.02 9.91 17.67
C LEU A 149 7.63 10.54 17.53
N ASN A 150 7.57 11.61 16.76
CA ASN A 150 6.31 12.22 16.36
C ASN A 150 5.70 11.49 15.16
N VAL A 151 4.44 11.06 15.29
CA VAL A 151 3.69 10.35 14.22
C VAL A 151 3.60 11.18 12.95
N LYS A 152 3.36 12.49 13.05
CA LYS A 152 3.35 13.42 11.89
C LYS A 152 4.66 13.42 11.11
N GLY A 153 5.79 13.37 11.82
CA GLY A 153 7.11 13.29 11.19
C GLY A 153 7.31 11.91 10.54
N LEU A 154 6.95 10.87 11.28
CA LEU A 154 7.12 9.48 10.86
C LEU A 154 6.28 9.14 9.62
N ALA A 155 5.03 9.60 9.55
CA ALA A 155 4.16 9.50 8.38
C ALA A 155 4.75 10.21 7.15
N ARG A 156 5.56 11.26 7.34
CA ARG A 156 6.30 11.93 6.27
C ARG A 156 7.65 11.29 5.95
N GLY A 157 8.03 10.22 6.65
CA GLY A 157 9.32 9.54 6.48
C GLY A 157 10.50 10.24 7.16
N VAL A 158 10.23 11.15 8.11
CA VAL A 158 11.25 11.88 8.88
C VAL A 158 11.18 11.47 10.35
N PHE A 159 12.28 10.95 10.88
CA PHE A 159 12.30 10.46 12.26
C PHE A 159 12.64 11.63 13.19
N GLN A 160 11.59 12.36 13.57
CA GLN A 160 11.69 13.55 14.41
C GLN A 160 11.21 13.25 15.83
N ARG A 161 11.96 13.75 16.82
CA ARG A 161 11.49 13.85 18.20
C ARG A 161 11.00 15.27 18.44
N VAL A 162 9.84 15.40 19.08
CA VAL A 162 9.30 16.70 19.52
C VAL A 162 9.34 16.72 21.04
N THR A 163 10.07 17.68 21.62
CA THR A 163 10.13 17.89 23.07
C THR A 163 9.86 19.36 23.35
N GLY A 164 8.62 19.69 23.74
CA GLY A 164 8.17 21.08 23.87
C GLY A 164 8.12 21.77 22.51
N SER A 165 8.82 22.89 22.35
CA SER A 165 8.94 23.61 21.07
C SER A 165 10.05 23.10 20.16
N ASP A 166 10.92 22.22 20.67
CA ASP A 166 12.13 21.82 19.97
C ASP A 166 11.89 20.55 19.15
N VAL A 167 12.14 20.65 17.85
CA VAL A 167 12.09 19.53 16.91
C VAL A 167 13.51 19.08 16.64
N THR A 168 13.82 17.82 16.96
CA THR A 168 15.13 17.22 16.72
C THR A 168 15.01 16.13 15.67
N ASP A 169 15.71 16.29 14.55
CA ASP A 169 15.83 15.27 13.51
C ASP A 169 16.82 14.19 13.98
N LEU A 170 16.33 12.97 14.22
CA LEU A 170 17.15 11.84 14.65
C LEU A 170 17.71 11.07 13.46
N TYR A 171 16.89 10.92 12.41
CA TYR A 171 17.27 10.21 11.21
C TYR A 171 16.44 10.68 10.01
N SER A 172 17.12 10.87 8.88
CA SER A 172 16.48 11.16 7.60
C SER A 172 17.05 10.20 6.56
N PRO A 173 16.23 9.26 6.04
CA PRO A 173 16.67 8.36 4.99
C PRO A 173 17.06 9.14 3.72
N ARG A 174 17.94 8.55 2.89
CA ARG A 174 18.32 9.15 1.59
C ARG A 174 17.15 9.30 0.62
N ARG A 175 16.14 8.45 0.74
CA ARG A 175 14.86 8.56 0.05
C ARG A 175 13.79 8.67 1.11
N ILE A 176 13.16 9.82 1.17
CA ILE A 176 12.01 10.05 2.03
C ILE A 176 10.86 9.24 1.43
N PHE A 177 10.22 8.43 2.26
CA PHE A 177 9.03 7.67 1.91
C PHE A 177 7.93 8.08 2.88
N SER A 178 6.86 8.64 2.33
CA SER A 178 5.70 9.07 3.11
C SER A 178 4.63 7.98 3.08
N LEU A 179 4.05 7.71 4.24
CA LEU A 179 2.88 6.87 4.40
C LEU A 179 1.65 7.58 3.84
N THR A 180 0.74 6.80 3.29
CA THR A 180 -0.60 7.26 2.87
C THR A 180 -1.54 7.40 4.08
N ALA A 181 -2.74 7.95 3.84
CA ALA A 181 -3.78 8.01 4.87
C ALA A 181 -4.20 6.61 5.32
N ASP A 182 -4.34 5.68 4.37
CA ASP A 182 -4.67 4.27 4.62
C ASP A 182 -3.56 3.59 5.44
N ASP A 183 -2.29 3.77 5.06
CA ASP A 183 -1.15 3.22 5.82
C ASP A 183 -1.17 3.68 7.30
N CYS A 184 -1.43 4.96 7.54
CA CYS A 184 -1.54 5.49 8.91
C CYS A 184 -2.75 4.92 9.65
N PHE A 185 -3.88 4.73 8.96
CA PHE A 185 -5.07 4.12 9.52
C PHE A 185 -4.82 2.67 9.91
N GLN A 186 -4.14 1.87 9.08
CA GLN A 186 -3.84 0.47 9.37
C GLN A 186 -2.97 0.32 10.62
N VAL A 187 -1.96 1.19 10.81
CA VAL A 187 -1.16 1.20 12.05
C VAL A 187 -2.03 1.55 13.26
N GLY A 188 -2.86 2.60 13.15
CA GLY A 188 -3.78 3.00 14.20
C GLY A 188 -4.83 1.93 14.54
N LYS A 189 -5.31 1.21 13.54
CA LYS A 189 -6.27 0.12 13.68
C LYS A 189 -5.66 -1.09 14.40
N VAL A 190 -4.43 -1.48 14.07
CA VAL A 190 -3.71 -2.53 14.81
C VAL A 190 -3.59 -2.14 16.30
N ALA A 191 -3.19 -0.90 16.59
CA ALA A 191 -3.11 -0.42 17.96
C ALA A 191 -4.47 -0.44 18.69
N TYR A 192 -5.52 -0.01 17.98
CA TYR A 192 -6.90 -0.02 18.46
C TYR A 192 -7.39 -1.44 18.79
N ASP A 193 -7.16 -2.40 17.90
CA ASP A 193 -7.55 -3.80 18.06
C ASP A 193 -6.81 -4.47 19.23
N MET A 194 -5.59 -4.01 19.53
CA MET A 194 -4.82 -4.42 20.71
C MET A 194 -5.27 -3.76 22.02
N GLY A 195 -6.18 -2.78 21.97
CA GLY A 195 -6.60 -1.97 23.12
C GLY A 195 -5.58 -0.91 23.56
N ASP A 196 -4.56 -0.64 22.72
CA ASP A 196 -3.56 0.40 22.96
C ASP A 196 -4.02 1.73 22.35
N TYR A 197 -4.96 2.38 23.05
CA TYR A 197 -5.51 3.66 22.59
C TYR A 197 -4.49 4.81 22.60
N TYR A 198 -3.42 4.68 23.40
CA TYR A 198 -2.34 5.67 23.44
C TYR A 198 -1.60 5.75 22.11
N HIS A 199 -1.34 4.61 21.47
CA HIS A 199 -0.79 4.57 20.11
C HIS A 199 -1.85 4.76 19.04
N ALA A 200 -3.07 4.24 19.23
CA ALA A 200 -4.13 4.33 18.23
C ALA A 200 -4.50 5.77 17.89
N ILE A 201 -4.72 6.62 18.90
CA ILE A 201 -5.22 7.99 18.70
C ILE A 201 -4.29 8.82 17.80
N PRO A 202 -2.97 8.96 18.08
CA PRO A 202 -2.08 9.75 17.23
C PRO A 202 -2.01 9.28 15.77
N TRP A 203 -2.06 7.97 15.53
CA TRP A 203 -2.06 7.39 14.19
C TRP A 203 -3.37 7.63 13.44
N LEU A 204 -4.51 7.47 14.13
CA LEU A 204 -5.83 7.75 13.58
C LEU A 204 -6.04 9.25 13.32
N GLU A 205 -5.53 10.13 14.18
CA GLU A 205 -5.55 11.58 13.96
C GLU A 205 -4.77 11.98 12.71
N GLU A 206 -3.58 11.39 12.51
CA GLU A 206 -2.79 11.66 11.31
C GLU A 206 -3.45 11.08 10.06
N ALA A 207 -4.04 9.89 10.15
CA ALA A 207 -4.83 9.32 9.06
C ALA A 207 -5.99 10.24 8.66
N VAL A 208 -6.78 10.73 9.64
CA VAL A 208 -7.87 11.69 9.40
C VAL A 208 -7.36 12.98 8.78
N SER A 209 -6.22 13.49 9.25
CA SER A 209 -5.59 14.68 8.68
C SER A 209 -5.22 14.49 7.21
N LEU A 210 -4.63 13.34 6.87
CA LEU A 210 -4.26 13.00 5.49
C LEU A 210 -5.50 12.76 4.61
N PHE A 211 -6.50 12.01 5.09
CA PHE A 211 -7.76 11.78 4.36
C PHE A 211 -8.52 13.08 4.06
N ARG A 212 -8.49 14.06 4.97
CA ARG A 212 -9.07 15.39 4.71
C ARG A 212 -8.30 16.14 3.62
N GLY A 213 -6.98 15.95 3.55
CA GLY A 213 -6.13 16.54 2.51
C GLY A 213 -6.35 15.92 1.13
N SER A 214 -6.70 14.64 1.07
CA SER A 214 -6.96 13.89 -0.17
C SER A 214 -8.46 13.64 -0.41
N TYR A 215 -9.35 14.48 0.15
CA TYR A 215 -10.79 14.25 0.07
C TYR A 215 -11.28 14.24 -1.38
N GLY A 216 -11.89 13.13 -1.81
CA GLY A 216 -12.38 12.92 -3.17
C GLY A 216 -11.41 12.22 -4.11
N GLU A 217 -10.17 11.97 -3.67
CA GLU A 217 -9.23 11.08 -4.38
C GLU A 217 -9.40 9.66 -3.84
N TRP A 218 -10.18 8.83 -4.54
CA TRP A 218 -10.26 7.40 -4.24
C TRP A 218 -9.19 6.64 -5.01
N LYS A 219 -8.38 5.86 -4.30
CA LYS A 219 -7.44 4.92 -4.91
C LYS A 219 -7.96 3.50 -4.77
N THR A 220 -7.65 2.67 -5.77
CA THR A 220 -8.17 1.29 -5.82
C THR A 220 -7.55 0.39 -4.75
N GLU A 221 -6.39 0.76 -4.24
CA GLU A 221 -5.66 0.07 -3.20
C GLU A 221 -6.06 0.43 -1.77
N ASP A 222 -6.77 1.55 -1.56
CA ASP A 222 -7.12 2.00 -0.20
C ASP A 222 -8.25 1.12 0.36
N GLU A 223 -8.08 0.59 1.56
CA GLU A 223 -9.08 -0.24 2.25
C GLU A 223 -10.00 0.61 3.15
N ALA A 224 -9.47 1.70 3.68
CA ALA A 224 -10.14 2.54 4.65
C ALA A 224 -10.59 3.88 4.07
N SER A 225 -11.64 4.44 4.68
CA SER A 225 -12.16 5.76 4.37
C SER A 225 -11.97 6.75 5.52
N LEU A 226 -12.20 8.03 5.23
CA LEU A 226 -12.26 9.07 6.25
C LEU A 226 -13.30 8.75 7.35
N GLU A 227 -14.44 8.16 6.97
CA GLU A 227 -15.52 7.81 7.88
C GLU A 227 -15.05 6.72 8.85
N ASP A 228 -14.41 5.67 8.32
CA ASP A 228 -13.84 4.59 9.15
C ASP A 228 -12.81 5.13 10.15
N ALA A 229 -11.92 6.01 9.70
CA ALA A 229 -10.89 6.61 10.56
C ALA A 229 -11.51 7.46 11.68
N LEU A 230 -12.56 8.24 11.38
CA LEU A 230 -13.27 9.04 12.36
C LEU A 230 -14.04 8.19 13.37
N ASP A 231 -14.66 7.09 12.94
CA ASP A 231 -15.41 6.19 13.81
C ASP A 231 -14.49 5.50 14.83
N HIS A 232 -13.33 4.98 14.37
CA HIS A 232 -12.34 4.37 15.26
C HIS A 232 -11.75 5.40 16.23
N LEU A 233 -11.45 6.61 15.74
CA LEU A 233 -10.92 7.69 16.57
C LEU A 233 -11.93 8.10 17.64
N ALA A 234 -13.20 8.28 17.29
CA ALA A 234 -14.25 8.65 18.23
C ALA A 234 -14.40 7.64 19.37
N PHE A 235 -14.36 6.33 19.05
CA PHE A 235 -14.38 5.29 20.07
C PHE A 235 -13.11 5.30 20.94
N ALA A 236 -11.93 5.45 20.32
CA ALA A 236 -10.68 5.49 21.05
C ALA A 236 -10.64 6.65 22.06
N CYS A 237 -11.04 7.86 21.66
CA CYS A 237 -11.16 9.02 22.55
C CYS A 237 -12.15 8.75 23.71
N PHE A 238 -13.31 8.15 23.40
CA PHE A 238 -14.29 7.78 24.41
C PHE A 238 -13.73 6.80 25.47
N GLN A 239 -12.92 5.82 25.06
CA GLN A 239 -12.28 4.87 25.98
C GLN A 239 -11.23 5.52 26.90
N VAL A 240 -10.52 6.53 26.39
CA VAL A 240 -9.50 7.27 27.16
C VAL A 240 -10.15 8.34 28.06
N GLY A 241 -11.42 8.66 27.85
CA GLY A 241 -12.18 9.61 28.65
C GLY A 241 -11.96 11.07 28.27
N GLU A 242 -11.56 11.32 27.02
CA GLU A 242 -11.45 12.66 26.41
C GLU A 242 -12.76 13.09 25.72
#